data_AF-A0A3Q8VSG3-F1
#
_entry.id   AF-A0A3Q8VSG3-F1
#
_cell.length_a   1.000
_cell.length_b   1.000
_cell.length_c   1.000
_cell.angle_alpha   90.00
_cell.angle_beta   90.00
_cell.angle_gamma   90.00
#
_symmetry.space_group_name_H-M   'P 1'
#
loop_
_entity.id
_entity.type
_entity.pdbx_description
1 polymer ?
#
loop_
_entity_poly.entity_id
_entity_poly.type
_entity_poly.pdbx_seq_one_letter_code
_entity_poly.pdbx_strand_id
1 'polypeptide(L)'
;MHARRKTAALIGAALAPVVAVSLPASSASAHGYISDPPSRQAQCAAGTVSCGDIKYEPQSVEGPKGLTSCSGGNSRFAELDDDSKGWKVTPVSKTTTFSWQLTAQHATSTWEYYVGGRRIALFDDGGAKPGAVVNHQVDFGGLTGQQKVLAVWNVADTSNAFYACIDVNVGG
;
A
#
# COMPACT_ATOMS: atom_id res chain seq x y z
N MET A 1 69.71 42.36 -28.71
CA MET A 1 69.29 40.96 -28.93
C MET A 1 69.23 40.26 -27.59
N HIS A 2 68.05 39.98 -27.05
CA HIS A 2 67.80 38.91 -26.06
C HIS A 2 66.31 38.55 -26.12
N ALA A 3 66.01 37.27 -26.09
CA ALA A 3 64.77 36.67 -26.57
C ALA A 3 63.93 36.05 -25.44
N ARG A 4 62.64 35.82 -25.77
CA ARG A 4 61.67 34.87 -25.15
C ARG A 4 61.04 35.38 -23.85
N ARG A 5 59.75 35.17 -23.53
CA ARG A 5 58.88 33.98 -23.71
C ARG A 5 57.39 34.39 -23.56
N LYS A 6 56.51 33.58 -24.15
CA LYS A 6 55.03 33.67 -24.20
C LYS A 6 54.37 33.30 -22.86
N THR A 7 53.22 33.90 -22.52
CA THR A 7 52.02 33.15 -22.05
C THR A 7 50.76 34.03 -21.99
N ALA A 8 49.66 33.49 -22.52
CA ALA A 8 48.31 34.04 -22.48
C ALA A 8 47.64 33.78 -21.11
N ALA A 9 46.81 34.70 -20.63
CA ALA A 9 45.92 34.49 -19.50
C ALA A 9 44.49 34.26 -20.01
N LEU A 10 43.97 33.05 -19.80
CA LEU A 10 42.59 32.65 -20.11
C LEU A 10 41.65 33.06 -18.97
N ILE A 11 40.46 33.52 -19.37
CA ILE A 11 39.30 33.88 -18.56
C ILE A 11 38.78 32.64 -17.83
N GLY A 12 38.63 32.71 -16.51
CA GLY A 12 38.04 31.65 -15.69
C GLY A 12 36.74 32.10 -15.03
N ALA A 13 35.60 31.80 -15.65
CA ALA A 13 34.30 31.78 -14.99
C ALA A 13 33.94 30.32 -14.71
N ALA A 14 34.06 29.87 -13.46
CA ALA A 14 33.67 28.53 -13.04
C ALA A 14 32.26 28.60 -12.41
N LEU A 15 31.25 28.23 -13.19
CA LEU A 15 29.94 27.83 -12.65
C LEU A 15 30.03 26.33 -12.33
N ALA A 16 30.01 25.97 -11.04
CA ALA A 16 29.95 24.58 -10.62
C ALA A 16 28.53 24.02 -10.84
N PRO A 17 28.37 22.82 -11.45
CA PRO A 17 27.07 22.18 -11.52
C PRO A 17 26.78 21.49 -10.18
N VAL A 18 25.71 21.91 -9.50
CA VAL A 18 25.14 21.17 -8.37
C VAL A 18 24.43 19.94 -8.94
N VAL A 19 25.14 18.81 -9.00
CA VAL A 19 24.52 17.51 -9.30
C VAL A 19 23.81 17.04 -8.05
N ALA A 20 22.50 17.25 -7.98
CA ALA A 20 21.66 16.61 -6.96
C ALA A 20 21.53 15.12 -7.32
N VAL A 21 22.30 14.28 -6.65
CA VAL A 21 22.17 12.82 -6.75
C VAL A 21 20.87 12.42 -6.07
N SER A 22 19.81 12.17 -6.85
CA SER A 22 18.59 11.54 -6.35
C SER A 22 18.89 10.07 -6.05
N LEU A 23 19.09 9.75 -4.77
CA LEU A 23 19.16 8.35 -4.35
C LEU A 23 17.81 7.66 -4.65
N PRO A 24 17.81 6.43 -5.20
CA PRO A 24 16.58 5.67 -5.35
C PRO A 24 15.98 5.43 -3.96
N ALA A 25 14.67 5.66 -3.82
CA ALA A 25 13.95 5.29 -2.61
C ALA A 25 14.14 3.79 -2.36
N SER A 26 14.68 3.44 -1.19
CA SER A 26 14.76 2.05 -0.77
C SER A 26 13.36 1.46 -0.73
N SER A 27 13.10 0.43 -1.54
CA SER A 27 11.90 -0.39 -1.42
C SER A 27 11.94 -1.05 -0.04
N ALA A 28 11.28 -0.47 0.96
CA ALA A 28 11.06 -1.19 2.21
C ALA A 28 9.98 -2.22 1.92
N SER A 29 10.38 -3.49 1.96
CA SER A 29 9.47 -4.60 1.76
C SER A 29 8.64 -4.80 3.03
N ALA A 30 7.64 -3.94 3.20
CA ALA A 30 6.54 -4.19 4.11
C ALA A 30 5.74 -5.38 3.61
N HIS A 31 5.09 -6.07 4.52
CA HIS A 31 4.36 -7.26 4.16
C HIS A 31 3.24 -7.47 5.17
N GLY A 32 2.01 -7.41 4.68
CA GLY A 32 0.83 -7.65 5.47
C GLY A 32 -0.42 -7.71 4.62
N TYR A 33 -1.45 -8.35 5.17
CA TYR A 33 -2.77 -8.46 4.56
C TYR A 33 -3.83 -8.53 5.64
N ILE A 34 -5.09 -8.23 5.28
CA ILE A 34 -6.20 -8.43 6.20
C ILE A 34 -6.62 -9.90 6.16
N SER A 35 -6.52 -10.56 7.31
CA SER A 35 -6.90 -11.95 7.51
C SER A 35 -8.36 -12.12 7.90
N ASP A 36 -8.96 -11.11 8.57
CA ASP A 36 -10.36 -11.15 9.01
C ASP A 36 -11.02 -9.75 8.99
N PRO A 37 -12.20 -9.57 8.35
CA PRO A 37 -12.79 -10.47 7.36
C PRO A 37 -11.81 -10.73 6.21
N PRO A 38 -11.83 -11.94 5.59
CA PRO A 38 -10.79 -12.34 4.66
C PRO A 38 -10.77 -11.44 3.42
N SER A 39 -9.66 -10.71 3.25
CA SER A 39 -9.38 -9.96 2.02
C SER A 39 -9.30 -10.87 0.79
N ARG A 40 -9.40 -10.28 -0.41
CA ARG A 40 -9.29 -11.01 -1.68
C ARG A 40 -8.02 -11.84 -1.75
N GLN A 41 -6.87 -11.28 -1.39
CA GLN A 41 -5.60 -12.03 -1.33
C GLN A 41 -5.60 -13.12 -0.24
N ALA A 42 -6.30 -12.93 0.88
CA ALA A 42 -6.46 -13.99 1.89
C ALA A 42 -7.33 -15.14 1.37
N GLN A 43 -8.41 -14.84 0.64
CA GLN A 43 -9.25 -15.84 -0.02
C GLN A 43 -8.48 -16.63 -1.08
N CYS A 44 -7.60 -15.96 -1.84
CA CYS A 44 -6.67 -16.61 -2.76
C CYS A 44 -5.74 -17.57 -2.03
N ALA A 45 -5.06 -17.11 -0.97
CA ALA A 45 -4.12 -17.92 -0.19
C ALA A 45 -4.80 -19.12 0.50
N ALA A 46 -6.05 -18.97 0.93
CA ALA A 46 -6.85 -20.05 1.50
C ALA A 46 -7.44 -21.01 0.44
N GLY A 47 -7.26 -20.75 -0.85
CA GLY A 47 -7.85 -21.55 -1.94
C GLY A 47 -9.37 -21.41 -2.06
N THR A 48 -9.97 -20.40 -1.42
CA THR A 48 -11.41 -20.11 -1.50
C THR A 48 -11.80 -19.55 -2.87
N VAL A 49 -10.89 -18.79 -3.49
CA VAL A 49 -11.01 -18.26 -4.85
C VAL A 49 -9.77 -18.69 -5.63
N SER A 50 -9.96 -19.10 -6.89
CA SER A 50 -8.85 -19.50 -7.74
C SER A 50 -8.04 -18.29 -8.21
N CYS A 51 -6.78 -18.25 -7.81
CA CYS A 51 -5.86 -17.16 -8.10
C CYS A 51 -4.51 -17.67 -8.63
N GLY A 52 -3.77 -16.76 -9.26
CA GLY A 52 -2.40 -16.94 -9.72
C GLY A 52 -1.40 -16.87 -8.57
N ASP A 53 -0.36 -16.05 -8.74
CA ASP A 53 0.80 -16.02 -7.83
C ASP A 53 0.43 -15.49 -6.43
N ILE A 54 -0.56 -14.60 -6.32
CA ILE A 54 -0.87 -13.92 -5.06
C ILE A 54 -1.25 -14.88 -3.91
N LYS A 55 -1.70 -16.10 -4.22
CA LYS A 55 -2.00 -17.12 -3.20
C LYS A 55 -0.76 -17.57 -2.41
N TYR A 56 0.44 -17.43 -2.96
CA TYR A 56 1.69 -17.80 -2.29
C TYR A 56 2.26 -16.67 -1.43
N GLU A 57 1.83 -15.44 -1.69
CA GLU A 57 2.37 -14.25 -1.07
C GLU A 57 1.29 -13.17 -0.81
N PRO A 58 0.20 -13.49 -0.08
CA PRO A 58 -0.91 -12.55 0.14
C PRO A 58 -0.46 -11.25 0.81
N GLN A 59 0.64 -11.30 1.56
CA GLN A 59 1.25 -10.16 2.23
C GLN A 59 1.92 -9.14 1.29
N SER A 60 2.05 -9.41 -0.01
CA SER A 60 2.94 -8.66 -0.92
C SER A 60 2.24 -7.66 -1.85
N VAL A 61 0.98 -7.30 -1.60
CA VAL A 61 0.23 -6.34 -2.46
C VAL A 61 0.69 -4.90 -2.19
N GLU A 62 1.91 -4.60 -2.63
CA GLU A 62 2.59 -3.32 -2.48
C GLU A 62 2.48 -2.47 -3.75
N GLY A 63 2.30 -1.16 -3.58
CA GLY A 63 2.39 -0.18 -4.66
C GLY A 63 2.63 1.24 -4.16
N PRO A 64 2.81 2.22 -5.06
CA PRO A 64 2.92 3.63 -4.69
C PRO A 64 1.71 4.10 -3.87
N LYS A 65 1.90 4.99 -2.90
CA LYS A 65 0.82 5.61 -2.12
C LYS A 65 -0.19 6.35 -3.02
N GLY A 66 -1.45 6.40 -2.57
CA GLY A 66 -2.52 7.19 -3.20
C GLY A 66 -3.28 6.47 -4.32
N LEU A 67 -3.01 5.18 -4.54
CA LEU A 67 -3.79 4.37 -5.46
C LEU A 67 -5.08 3.89 -4.82
N THR A 68 -6.05 3.52 -5.66
CA THR A 68 -7.37 3.07 -5.22
C THR A 68 -7.78 1.73 -5.81
N SER A 69 -6.84 1.01 -6.45
CA SER A 69 -7.05 -0.34 -6.96
C SER A 69 -6.75 -1.38 -5.89
N CYS A 70 -7.40 -2.54 -5.99
CA CYS A 70 -7.19 -3.67 -5.07
C CYS A 70 -5.78 -4.27 -5.23
N SER A 71 -5.21 -4.20 -6.43
CA SER A 71 -3.85 -4.66 -6.73
C SER A 71 -2.75 -3.70 -6.28
N GLY A 72 -3.09 -2.47 -5.86
CA GLY A 72 -2.08 -1.42 -5.65
C GLY A 72 -1.32 -1.04 -6.93
N GLY A 73 -1.88 -1.30 -8.11
CA GLY A 73 -1.23 -1.08 -9.40
C GLY A 73 -0.17 -2.13 -9.75
N ASN A 74 -0.04 -3.18 -8.93
CA ASN A 74 0.89 -4.28 -9.19
C ASN A 74 0.29 -5.24 -10.24
N SER A 75 0.83 -5.21 -11.46
CA SER A 75 0.32 -6.01 -12.58
C SER A 75 0.40 -7.53 -12.35
N ARG A 76 1.29 -8.01 -11.48
CA ARG A 76 1.34 -9.44 -11.10
C ARG A 76 0.09 -9.88 -10.34
N PHE A 77 -0.57 -8.95 -9.67
CA PHE A 77 -1.75 -9.19 -8.82
C PHE A 77 -3.00 -8.51 -9.37
N ALA A 78 -3.02 -8.17 -10.67
CA ALA A 78 -4.15 -7.50 -11.34
C ALA A 78 -5.47 -8.29 -11.23
N GLU A 79 -5.40 -9.59 -10.99
CA GLU A 79 -6.59 -10.41 -10.72
C GLU A 79 -7.38 -9.96 -9.47
N LEU A 80 -6.76 -9.27 -8.53
CA LEU A 80 -7.45 -8.70 -7.36
C LEU A 80 -8.42 -7.57 -7.75
N ASP A 81 -8.22 -6.94 -8.92
CA ASP A 81 -9.09 -5.89 -9.45
C ASP A 81 -10.28 -6.45 -10.23
N ASP A 82 -10.26 -7.74 -10.59
CA ASP A 82 -11.34 -8.40 -11.33
C ASP A 82 -12.49 -8.77 -10.39
N ASP A 83 -13.60 -8.04 -10.49
CA ASP A 83 -14.80 -8.27 -9.69
C ASP A 83 -15.60 -9.51 -10.08
N SER A 84 -15.28 -10.12 -11.23
CA SER A 84 -15.99 -11.32 -11.72
C SER A 84 -15.43 -12.64 -11.18
N LYS A 85 -14.32 -12.61 -10.43
CA LYS A 85 -13.62 -13.78 -9.85
C LYS A 85 -14.42 -14.58 -8.81
N GLY A 86 -15.63 -14.14 -8.45
CA GLY A 86 -16.50 -14.86 -7.52
C GLY A 86 -16.05 -14.75 -6.06
N TRP A 87 -15.51 -13.58 -5.68
CA TRP A 87 -15.12 -13.25 -4.31
C TRP A 87 -16.23 -13.56 -3.31
N LYS A 88 -15.86 -14.21 -2.20
CA LYS A 88 -16.81 -14.48 -1.13
C LYS A 88 -17.05 -13.20 -0.35
N VAL A 89 -18.33 -12.87 -0.19
CA VAL A 89 -18.79 -11.73 0.57
C VAL A 89 -19.01 -12.15 2.01
N THR A 90 -18.33 -11.51 2.96
CA THR A 90 -18.48 -11.82 4.39
C THR A 90 -19.61 -11.01 5.01
N PRO A 91 -20.62 -11.63 5.65
CA PRO A 91 -21.60 -10.88 6.44
C PRO A 91 -20.92 -10.21 7.63
N VAL A 92 -21.16 -8.92 7.81
CA VAL A 92 -20.56 -8.13 8.88
C VAL A 92 -21.59 -7.24 9.56
N SER A 93 -21.34 -6.87 10.81
CA SER A 93 -22.19 -5.90 11.49
C SER A 93 -21.83 -4.48 11.06
N LYS A 94 -22.65 -3.50 11.48
CA LYS A 94 -22.40 -2.08 11.19
C LYS A 94 -21.04 -1.59 11.72
N THR A 95 -20.55 -2.19 12.80
CA THR A 95 -19.22 -1.91 13.34
C THR A 95 -18.42 -3.18 13.35
N THR A 96 -17.36 -3.24 12.55
CA THR A 96 -16.62 -4.47 12.30
C THR A 96 -15.13 -4.27 12.51
N THR A 97 -14.49 -5.26 13.12
CA THR A 97 -13.04 -5.27 13.31
C THR A 97 -12.37 -5.83 12.06
N PHE A 98 -11.43 -5.08 11.50
CA PHE A 98 -10.52 -5.54 10.47
C PHE A 98 -9.17 -5.89 11.11
N SER A 99 -8.71 -7.12 10.90
CA SER A 99 -7.51 -7.69 11.50
C SER A 99 -6.44 -7.86 10.44
N TRP A 100 -5.37 -7.08 10.54
CA TRP A 100 -4.17 -7.21 9.72
C TRP A 100 -3.21 -8.22 10.34
N GLN A 101 -2.64 -9.09 9.49
CA GLN A 101 -1.51 -9.94 9.82
C GLN A 101 -0.27 -9.40 9.11
N LEU A 102 0.73 -8.94 9.87
CA LEU A 102 1.97 -8.38 9.34
C LEU A 102 3.09 -9.42 9.47
N THR A 103 3.71 -9.80 8.35
CA THR A 103 4.90 -10.68 8.35
C THR A 103 6.20 -9.87 8.41
N ALA A 104 6.16 -8.60 8.01
CA ALA A 104 7.22 -7.61 8.23
C ALA A 104 6.60 -6.30 8.73
N GLN A 105 6.94 -5.90 9.95
CA GLN A 105 6.45 -4.67 10.59
C GLN A 105 7.36 -3.49 10.24
N HIS A 106 6.79 -2.43 9.67
CA HIS A 106 7.49 -1.20 9.30
C HIS A 106 6.94 -0.01 10.06
N ALA A 107 7.69 1.08 10.12
CA ALA A 107 7.15 2.34 10.63
C ALA A 107 5.90 2.70 9.83
N THR A 108 4.79 2.97 10.49
CA THR A 108 3.50 3.21 9.83
C THR A 108 3.08 4.65 10.00
N SER A 109 2.67 5.28 8.90
CA SER A 109 2.01 6.59 8.96
C SER A 109 0.54 6.40 9.30
N THR A 110 -0.25 5.87 8.36
CA THR A 110 -1.69 5.71 8.57
C THR A 110 -2.23 4.39 8.05
N TRP A 111 -3.37 4.00 8.59
CA TRP A 111 -4.26 2.97 8.07
C TRP A 111 -5.56 3.62 7.64
N GLU A 112 -5.97 3.43 6.39
CA GLU A 112 -7.16 4.06 5.83
C GLU A 112 -8.13 3.03 5.27
N TYR A 113 -9.43 3.27 5.42
CA TYR A 113 -10.48 2.39 4.92
C TYR A 113 -11.43 3.20 4.05
N TYR A 114 -11.75 2.68 2.87
CA TYR A 114 -12.58 3.34 1.87
C TYR A 114 -13.72 2.44 1.40
N VAL A 115 -14.88 3.03 1.11
CA VAL A 115 -15.98 2.39 0.38
C VAL A 115 -16.46 3.35 -0.70
N GLY A 116 -16.51 2.89 -1.95
CA GLY A 116 -16.92 3.73 -3.09
C GLY A 116 -16.09 5.01 -3.25
N GLY A 117 -14.79 4.95 -2.93
CA GLY A 117 -13.88 6.10 -2.97
C GLY A 117 -13.98 7.07 -1.78
N ARG A 118 -14.93 6.88 -0.86
CA ARG A 118 -15.06 7.70 0.34
C ARG A 118 -14.34 7.03 1.52
N ARG A 119 -13.44 7.78 2.19
CA ARG A 119 -12.79 7.32 3.42
C ARG A 119 -13.83 7.20 4.54
N ILE A 120 -13.93 6.03 5.14
CA ILE A 120 -14.84 5.72 6.26
C ILE A 120 -14.12 5.60 7.60
N ALA A 121 -12.81 5.33 7.60
CA ALA A 121 -11.98 5.33 8.80
C ALA A 121 -10.52 5.70 8.50
N LEU A 122 -9.84 6.26 9.50
CA LEU A 122 -8.43 6.64 9.51
C LEU A 122 -7.87 6.34 10.90
N PHE A 123 -6.75 5.62 10.95
CA PHE A 123 -5.95 5.39 12.15
C PHE A 123 -4.54 5.91 11.86
N ASP A 124 -4.02 6.76 12.74
CA ASP A 124 -2.72 7.41 12.57
C ASP A 124 -1.75 6.88 13.63
N ASP A 125 -0.69 6.22 13.16
CA ASP A 125 0.37 5.66 14.00
C ASP A 125 1.52 6.66 14.17
N GLY A 126 1.53 7.79 13.45
CA GLY A 126 2.53 8.86 13.61
C GLY A 126 3.98 8.41 13.33
N GLY A 127 4.18 7.34 12.58
CA GLY A 127 5.49 6.72 12.33
C GLY A 127 5.87 5.61 13.31
N ALA A 128 4.99 5.24 14.26
CA ALA A 128 5.24 4.13 15.16
C ALA A 128 5.32 2.79 14.40
N LYS A 129 6.09 1.85 14.95
CA LYS A 129 6.13 0.48 14.46
C LYS A 129 4.97 -0.31 15.08
N PRO A 130 4.04 -0.87 14.29
CA PRO A 130 2.90 -1.63 14.79
C PRO A 130 3.32 -3.01 15.28
N GLY A 131 2.43 -3.68 16.02
CA GLY A 131 2.57 -5.10 16.35
C GLY A 131 2.39 -6.01 15.13
N ALA A 132 2.62 -7.32 15.30
CA ALA A 132 2.43 -8.31 14.23
C ALA A 132 0.96 -8.49 13.82
N VAL A 133 0.04 -8.15 14.72
CA VAL A 133 -1.40 -8.14 14.48
C VAL A 133 -1.92 -6.76 14.81
N VAL A 134 -2.70 -6.18 13.90
CA VAL A 134 -3.30 -4.85 14.07
C VAL A 134 -4.80 -4.95 13.86
N ASN A 135 -5.57 -4.56 14.87
CA ASN A 135 -7.03 -4.65 14.87
C ASN A 135 -7.62 -3.24 14.83
N HIS A 136 -8.46 -2.99 13.83
CA HIS A 136 -9.11 -1.70 13.62
C HIS A 136 -10.62 -1.87 13.62
N GLN A 137 -11.32 -1.20 14.53
CA GLN A 137 -12.77 -1.20 14.56
C GLN A 137 -13.30 -0.10 13.63
N VAL A 138 -13.97 -0.48 12.55
CA VAL A 138 -14.49 0.43 11.52
C VAL A 138 -16.02 0.46 11.58
N ASP A 139 -16.58 1.67 11.68
CA ASP A 139 -18.03 1.92 11.59
C ASP A 139 -18.42 2.28 10.15
N PHE A 140 -19.33 1.51 9.56
CA PHE A 140 -19.87 1.74 8.23
C PHE A 140 -20.89 2.89 8.17
N GLY A 141 -21.29 3.43 9.33
CA GLY A 141 -22.23 4.54 9.43
C GLY A 141 -23.60 4.15 8.87
N GLY A 142 -24.05 4.85 7.83
CA GLY A 142 -25.33 4.55 7.17
C GLY A 142 -25.27 3.49 6.08
N LEU A 143 -24.08 2.95 5.76
CA LEU A 143 -23.92 1.98 4.68
C LEU A 143 -24.49 0.61 5.09
N THR A 144 -25.19 -0.04 4.16
CA THR A 144 -25.79 -1.36 4.32
C THR A 144 -25.64 -2.17 3.02
N GLY A 145 -25.89 -3.47 3.08
CA GLY A 145 -25.82 -4.36 1.92
C GLY A 145 -24.38 -4.65 1.47
N GLN A 146 -24.23 -5.13 0.24
CA GLN A 146 -22.92 -5.49 -0.30
C GLN A 146 -22.05 -4.25 -0.53
N GLN A 147 -20.86 -4.25 0.07
CA GLN A 147 -19.85 -3.20 -0.04
C GLN A 147 -18.49 -3.82 -0.36
N LYS A 148 -17.68 -3.09 -1.14
CA LYS A 148 -16.26 -3.38 -1.27
C LYS A 148 -15.47 -2.36 -0.47
N VAL A 149 -14.75 -2.85 0.53
CA VAL A 149 -13.83 -2.05 1.33
C VAL A 149 -12.45 -2.11 0.69
N LEU A 150 -11.83 -0.96 0.47
CA LEU A 150 -10.40 -0.86 0.22
C LEU A 150 -9.72 -0.42 1.51
N ALA A 151 -8.83 -1.24 2.04
CA ALA A 151 -7.96 -0.91 3.16
C ALA A 151 -6.55 -0.61 2.64
N VAL A 152 -5.96 0.47 3.14
CA VAL A 152 -4.66 0.97 2.73
C VAL A 152 -3.77 1.14 3.96
N TRP A 153 -2.61 0.51 3.95
CA TRP A 153 -1.57 0.68 4.96
C TRP A 153 -0.44 1.54 4.38
N ASN A 154 -0.32 2.78 4.85
CA ASN A 154 0.71 3.72 4.41
C ASN A 154 1.97 3.59 5.27
N VAL A 155 3.05 3.07 4.69
CA VAL A 155 4.37 2.96 5.36
C VAL A 155 4.96 4.36 5.55
N ALA A 156 5.52 4.68 6.72
CA ALA A 156 5.96 6.04 7.05
C ALA A 156 7.23 6.46 6.30
N ASP A 157 8.18 5.54 6.15
CA ASP A 157 9.55 5.80 5.68
C ASP A 157 9.79 5.44 4.20
N THR A 158 8.73 5.12 3.45
CA THR A 158 8.78 4.89 1.99
C THR A 158 7.71 5.66 1.23
N SER A 159 7.76 5.60 -0.10
CA SER A 159 6.69 6.07 -0.99
C SER A 159 5.55 5.06 -1.19
N ASN A 160 5.60 3.90 -0.53
CA ASN A 160 4.71 2.77 -0.83
C ASN A 160 3.64 2.56 0.24
N ALA A 161 2.60 1.83 -0.15
CA ALA A 161 1.50 1.38 0.69
C ALA A 161 1.10 -0.05 0.31
N PHE A 162 0.37 -0.70 1.23
CA PHE A 162 -0.21 -2.03 1.03
C PHE A 162 -1.70 -1.93 0.86
N TYR A 163 -2.23 -2.67 -0.10
CA TYR A 163 -3.61 -2.57 -0.54
C TYR A 163 -4.35 -3.89 -0.31
N ALA A 164 -5.51 -3.84 0.34
CA ALA A 164 -6.36 -5.01 0.56
C ALA A 164 -7.82 -4.67 0.27
N CYS A 165 -8.43 -5.40 -0.66
CA CYS A 165 -9.87 -5.33 -0.88
C CYS A 165 -10.58 -6.42 -0.09
N ILE A 166 -11.72 -6.07 0.49
CA ILE A 166 -12.56 -6.97 1.29
C ILE A 166 -14.00 -6.77 0.83
N ASP A 167 -14.63 -7.85 0.38
CA ASP A 167 -16.03 -7.86 -0.02
C ASP A 167 -16.89 -8.25 1.19
N VAL A 168 -17.77 -7.35 1.63
CA VAL A 168 -18.59 -7.53 2.84
C VAL A 168 -20.07 -7.27 2.57
N ASN A 169 -20.95 -7.87 3.37
CA ASN A 169 -22.38 -7.56 3.38
C ASN A 169 -22.75 -6.96 4.74
N VAL A 170 -22.95 -5.64 4.78
CA VAL A 170 -23.15 -4.90 6.02
C VAL A 170 -24.60 -5.01 6.47
N GLY A 171 -24.82 -5.59 7.64
CA GLY A 171 -26.15 -5.73 8.25
C GLY A 171 -26.86 -7.05 7.97
N GLY A 172 -26.23 -7.99 7.26
CA GLY A 172 -26.78 -9.32 7.00
C GLY A 172 -26.84 -9.66 5.52
#